data_AF-A0A949MB97-F1
#
_entry.id   AF-A0A949MB97-F1
#
_cell.length_a   1.000
_cell.length_b   1.000
_cell.length_c   1.000
_cell.angle_alpha   90.00
_cell.angle_beta   90.00
_cell.angle_gamma   90.00
#
_symmetry.space_group_name_H-M   'P 1'
#
loop_
_entity.id
_entity.type
_entity.pdbx_description
1 polymer ?
#
loop_
_entity_poly.entity_id
_entity_poly.type
_entity_poly.pdbx_seq_one_letter_code
_entity_poly.pdbx_strand_id
1 'polypeptide(L)' 'MSVQLVGDFTQWQDRPINLHRNADGIWQTTVILPPGTHYYRFLVDGQWRDDPECPLRAPNPFGTENMMRQVA' A
#
# COMPACT_ATOMS: atom_id res chain seq x y z
N MET A 1 -10.43 -8.87 -11.10
CA MET A 1 -9.34 -8.74 -10.12
C MET A 1 -8.76 -7.36 -10.24
N SER A 2 -8.80 -6.57 -9.17
CA SER A 2 -8.14 -5.28 -9.05
C SER A 2 -7.25 -5.25 -7.82
N VAL A 3 -6.14 -4.53 -7.92
CA VAL A 3 -5.25 -4.26 -6.78
C VAL A 3 -5.01 -2.76 -6.72
N GLN A 4 -5.24 -2.18 -5.55
CA GLN A 4 -5.06 -0.76 -5.30
C GLN A 4 -4.10 -0.58 -4.13
N LEU A 5 -3.14 0.33 -4.29
CA LEU A 5 -2.29 0.82 -3.22
C LEU A 5 -2.99 1.98 -2.53
N VAL A 6 -3.08 1.88 -1.22
CA VAL A 6 -3.69 2.87 -0.34
C VAL A 6 -2.75 3.14 0.84
N GLY A 7 -2.68 4.39 1.25
CA GLY A 7 -1.77 4.87 2.29
C GLY A 7 -1.99 6.33 2.62
N ASP A 8 -1.19 6.87 3.54
CA ASP A 8 -1.23 8.28 3.93
C ASP A 8 -1.10 9.24 2.73
N PHE A 9 -0.20 8.96 1.79
CA PHE A 9 0.00 9.71 0.55
C PHE A 9 -1.20 9.65 -0.42
N THR A 10 -2.16 8.75 -0.20
CA THR A 10 -3.45 8.68 -0.94
C THR A 10 -4.65 9.14 -0.12
N GLN A 11 -4.41 9.67 1.09
CA GLN A 11 -5.47 9.91 2.09
C GLN A 11 -6.30 8.63 2.33
N TRP A 12 -5.61 7.49 2.40
CA TRP A 12 -6.16 6.14 2.46
C TRP A 12 -7.06 5.76 1.28
N GLN A 13 -8.33 6.16 1.25
CA GLN A 13 -9.29 5.72 0.23
C GLN A 13 -9.77 6.83 -0.69
N ASP A 14 -9.40 8.09 -0.45
CA ASP A 14 -9.89 9.21 -1.27
C ASP A 14 -9.25 9.21 -2.66
N ARG A 15 -7.98 8.77 -2.75
CA ARG A 15 -7.19 8.80 -3.99
C ARG A 15 -6.37 7.52 -4.21
N PRO A 16 -7.00 6.33 -4.28
CA PRO A 16 -6.29 5.06 -4.38
C PRO A 16 -5.50 4.98 -5.70
N ILE A 17 -4.33 4.34 -5.64
CA ILE A 17 -3.48 4.14 -6.82
C ILE A 17 -3.72 2.73 -7.35
N ASN A 18 -4.26 2.61 -8.57
CA ASN A 18 -4.45 1.31 -9.20
C ASN A 18 -3.10 0.72 -9.65
N LEU A 19 -2.83 -0.55 -9.31
CA LEU A 19 -1.68 -1.28 -9.83
C LEU A 19 -2.00 -1.83 -11.23
N HIS A 20 -0.95 -1.99 -12.04
CA HIS A 20 -1.07 -2.70 -13.31
C HIS A 20 -0.51 -4.10 -13.17
N ARG A 21 -1.17 -5.06 -13.82
CA ARG A 21 -0.68 -6.43 -13.91
C ARG A 21 0.23 -6.56 -15.13
N ASN A 22 1.48 -6.94 -14.93
CA ASN A 22 2.44 -7.15 -16.01
C ASN A 22 2.23 -8.51 -16.72
N ALA A 23 3.04 -8.80 -17.75
CA ALA A 23 2.93 -10.02 -18.55
C ALA A 23 3.17 -11.31 -17.74
N ASP A 24 4.02 -11.24 -16.71
CA ASP A 24 4.32 -12.35 -15.79
C ASP A 24 3.24 -12.52 -14.71
N GLY A 25 2.24 -11.64 -14.71
CA GLY A 25 1.11 -11.70 -13.81
C GLY A 25 1.31 -11.03 -12.46
N ILE A 26 2.41 -10.30 -12.28
CA ILE A 26 2.76 -9.54 -11.08
C ILE A 26 2.05 -8.18 -11.12
N TRP A 27 1.49 -7.78 -9.98
CA TRP A 27 0.90 -6.45 -9.80
C TRP A 27 1.97 -5.47 -9.35
N GLN A 28 2.08 -4.35 -10.05
CA GLN A 28 3.11 -3.36 -9.73
C GLN A 28 2.64 -1.93 -10.03
N THR A 29 3.27 -0.97 -9.36
CA THR A 29 3.15 0.47 -9.60
C THR A 29 4.41 1.17 -9.10
N THR A 30 4.66 2.38 -9.59
CA THR A 30 5.78 3.23 -9.13
C THR A 30 5.21 4.50 -8.54
N VAL A 31 5.55 4.80 -7.29
CA VAL A 31 5.09 5.99 -6.57
C VAL A 31 6.29 6.77 -6.09
N ILE A 32 6.30 8.08 -6.37
CA ILE A 32 7.30 9.00 -5.85
C ILE A 32 6.82 9.45 -4.47
N LEU A 33 7.62 9.19 -3.44
CA LEU A 33 7.33 9.55 -2.06
C LEU A 33 8.40 10.54 -1.56
N PRO A 34 8.02 11.58 -0.80
CA PRO A 34 8.99 12.44 -0.14
C PRO A 34 9.74 11.67 0.96
N PRO A 35 10.93 12.11 1.38
CA PRO A 35 11.63 11.54 2.54
C PRO A 35 10.74 11.52 3.79
N GLY A 36 10.78 10.42 4.54
CA GLY A 36 9.96 10.22 5.72
C GLY A 36 9.40 8.80 5.84
N THR A 37 8.50 8.65 6.82
CA THR A 37 7.78 7.40 7.09
C THR A 37 6.42 7.45 6.43
N HIS A 38 6.10 6.45 5.61
CA HIS A 38 4.82 6.30 4.92
C HIS A 38 4.13 5.02 5.34
N TYR A 39 2.84 5.09 5.60
CA TYR A 39 2.01 3.94 5.94
C TYR A 39 1.12 3.55 4.77
N TYR A 40 1.06 2.25 4.48
CA TYR A 40 0.27 1.75 3.37
C TYR A 40 -0.30 0.35 3.64
N ARG A 41 -1.29 -0.03 2.82
CA ARG A 41 -1.83 -1.39 2.66
C ARG A 41 -2.34 -1.55 1.22
N PHE A 42 -2.79 -2.75 0.86
CA PHE A 42 -3.45 -3.00 -0.41
C PHE A 42 -4.95 -3.25 -0.24
N LEU A 43 -5.72 -2.83 -1.24
CA LEU A 43 -7.08 -3.34 -1.46
C LEU A 43 -7.03 -4.29 -2.66
N VAL A 44 -7.30 -5.57 -2.40
CA VAL A 44 -7.42 -6.61 -3.44
C VAL A 44 -8.89 -6.95 -3.56
N ASP A 45 -9.50 -6.61 -4.70
CA ASP A 45 -10.94 -6.72 -4.93
C ASP A 45 -11.76 -6.09 -3.78
N GLY A 46 -11.32 -4.93 -3.30
CA GLY A 46 -11.97 -4.17 -2.22
C GLY A 46 -11.71 -4.68 -0.80
N GLN A 47 -10.90 -5.74 -0.64
CA GLN A 47 -10.56 -6.29 0.66
C GLN A 47 -9.14 -5.89 1.08
N TRP A 48 -8.98 -5.52 2.35
CA TRP A 48 -7.67 -5.19 2.91
C TRP A 48 -6.73 -6.38 2.88
N ARG A 49 -5.54 -6.16 2.35
CA ARG A 49 -4.42 -7.11 2.32
C ARG A 49 -3.14 -6.41 2.73
N ASP A 50 -2.32 -7.15 3.46
CA ASP A 50 -0.98 -6.71 3.82
C ASP A 50 0.01 -7.05 2.70
N ASP A 51 1.11 -6.31 2.66
CA ASP A 51 2.26 -6.65 1.85
C ASP A 51 3.08 -7.74 2.55
N PRO A 52 3.14 -8.98 2.03
CA PRO A 52 3.90 -10.05 2.66
C PRO A 52 5.42 -9.81 2.61
N GLU A 53 5.90 -8.93 1.72
CA GLU A 53 7.32 -8.62 1.56
C GLU A 53 7.76 -7.40 2.39
N CYS A 54 6.81 -6.71 3.04
CA CYS A 54 7.12 -5.56 3.87
C CYS A 54 7.62 -5.98 5.26
N PRO A 55 8.87 -5.67 5.64
CA PRO A 55 9.43 -6.08 6.92
C PRO A 55 8.99 -5.19 8.09
N LEU A 56 8.48 -3.98 7.81
CA LEU A 56 8.16 -2.99 8.83
C LEU A 56 6.64 -2.80 8.94
N ARG A 57 6.16 -2.78 10.19
CA ARG A 57 4.74 -2.64 10.53
C ARG A 57 4.58 -1.61 11.65
N ALA A 58 3.42 -0.97 11.69
CA ALA A 58 3.05 -0.08 12.78
C ALA A 58 1.58 -0.29 13.20
N PRO A 59 1.26 -0.22 14.51
CA PRO A 59 -0.11 -0.24 14.98
C PRO A 59 -0.94 0.87 14.34
N ASN A 60 -2.20 0.56 14.00
CA ASN A 60 -3.16 1.53 13.52
C ASN A 60 -4.33 1.71 14.51
N PRO A 61 -5.13 2.79 14.38
CA PRO A 61 -6.24 3.08 15.30
C PRO A 61 -7.37 2.03 15.33
N PHE A 62 -7.34 1.04 14.43
CA PHE A 62 -8.39 0.02 14.28
C PHE A 62 -8.02 -1.31 14.94
N GLY A 63 -6.98 -1.32 15.78
CA GLY A 63 -6.52 -2.52 16.49
C GLY A 63 -5.81 -3.53 15.59
N THR A 64 -5.34 -3.10 14.42
CA THR A 64 -4.53 -3.89 13.49
C THR A 64 -3.23 -3.14 13.18
N GLU A 65 -2.53 -3.50 12.12
CA GLU A 65 -1.28 -2.85 11.71
C GLU A 65 -1.36 -2.37 10.25
N ASN A 66 -0.59 -1.32 9.96
CA ASN A 66 -0.29 -0.88 8.60
C ASN A 66 1.15 -1.26 8.24
N MET A 67 1.41 -1.42 6.94
CA MET A 67 2.77 -1.61 6.44
C MET A 67 3.48 -0.26 6.46
N MET A 68 4.76 -0.25 6.81
CA MET A 68 5.57 0.96 6.93
C MET A 68 6.69 0.97 5.90
N ARG A 69 6.86 2.09 5.19
CA ARG A 69 7.97 2.33 4.28
C ARG A 69 8.75 3.56 4.72
N GLN A 70 10.05 3.38 4.97
CA GLN A 70 10.96 4.50 5.19
C GLN A 70 11.57 4.93 3.85
N VAL A 71 11.51 6.22 3.55
CA VAL A 71 12.17 6.86 2.41
C VAL A 71 13.22 7.83 2.97
N ALA A 72 14.45 7.70 2.52
CA ALA A 72 15.58 8.53 2.92
C ALA A 72 15.76 9.72 1.96
#